data_AF-A0A068YQ18-F1
#
_entry.id   AF-A0A068YQ18-F1
#
_cell.length_a   1.000
_cell.length_b   1.000
_cell.length_c   1.000
_cell.angle_alpha   90.00
_cell.angle_beta   90.00
_cell.angle_gamma   90.00
#
_symmetry.space_group_name_H-M   'P 1'
#
loop_
_entity.id
_entity.type
_entity.pdbx_description
1 polymer ?
#
loop_
_entity_poly.entity_id
_entity_poly.type
_entity_poly.pdbx_seq_one_letter_code
_entity_poly.pdbx_strand_id
1 'polypeptide(L)'
;MQQTVKTRSGRTIILPSHAEDAAITAAALSDPDAQPLTDAQLKAMRPMGRPRLANPKAAVTIRLDADLLEALRSNGQGWQTRVNALLRDAVAHGKI
;
A
#
# COMPACT_ATOMS: atom_id res chain seq x y z
N MET A 1 31.54 11.83 12.40
CA MET A 1 30.44 11.79 13.38
C MET A 1 29.17 11.41 12.63
N GLN A 2 28.40 10.44 13.13
CA GLN A 2 27.17 9.99 12.47
C GLN A 2 26.12 11.11 12.48
N GLN A 3 25.44 11.29 11.35
CA GLN A 3 24.42 12.31 11.20
C GLN A 3 23.06 11.75 11.62
N THR A 4 22.24 12.55 12.30
CA THR A 4 20.85 12.19 12.63
C THR A 4 19.88 12.96 11.76
N VAL A 5 18.88 12.25 11.22
CA VAL A 5 17.79 12.82 10.41
C VAL A 5 16.47 12.55 11.11
N LYS A 6 15.60 13.56 11.22
CA LYS A 6 14.23 13.40 11.72
C LYS A 6 13.27 13.16 10.56
N THR A 7 12.46 12.10 10.63
CA THR A 7 11.39 11.85 9.65
C THR A 7 10.20 12.78 9.89
N ARG A 8 9.32 12.90 8.88
CA ARG A 8 8.05 13.63 8.99
C ARG A 8 7.11 13.07 10.08
N SER A 9 7.28 11.79 10.44
CA SER A 9 6.56 11.14 11.55
C SER A 9 7.23 11.35 12.93
N GLY A 10 8.31 12.12 13.01
CA GLY A 10 9.02 12.43 14.26
C GLY A 10 10.06 11.39 14.69
N ARG A 11 10.30 10.34 13.90
CA ARG A 11 11.31 9.31 14.21
C ARG A 11 12.71 9.83 13.91
N THR A 12 13.61 9.75 14.89
CA THR A 12 15.04 10.03 14.67
C THR A 12 15.71 8.80 14.09
N ILE A 13 16.38 8.96 12.94
CA ILE A 13 17.16 7.92 12.26
C ILE A 13 18.63 8.35 12.33
N ILE A 14 19.50 7.42 12.70
CA ILE A 14 20.95 7.59 12.65
C ILE A 14 21.41 7.08 11.29
N LEU A 15 22.03 7.97 10.50
CA LEU A 15 22.59 7.61 9.20
C LEU A 15 24.02 7.11 9.40
N PRO A 16 24.40 5.96 8.81
CA PRO A 16 25.78 5.53 8.84
C PRO A 16 26.70 6.59 8.22
N SER A 17 27.91 6.69 8.74
CA SER A 17 28.96 7.47 8.10
C SER A 17 29.55 6.71 6.89
N HIS A 18 30.26 7.40 5.99
CA HIS A 18 30.90 6.77 4.83
C HIS A 18 31.82 5.58 5.19
N ALA A 19 32.53 5.67 6.31
CA ALA A 19 33.39 4.58 6.77
C ALA A 19 32.58 3.36 7.22
N GLU A 20 31.44 3.59 7.86
CA GLU A 20 30.53 2.54 8.31
C GLU A 20 29.78 1.92 7.11
N ASP A 21 29.32 2.74 6.16
CA ASP A 21 28.73 2.26 4.90
C ASP A 21 29.70 1.36 4.12
N ALA A 22 30.97 1.75 4.04
CA ALA A 22 32.00 0.93 3.40
C ALA A 22 32.21 -0.39 4.14
N ALA A 23 32.23 -0.39 5.48
CA ALA A 23 32.34 -1.61 6.28
C ALA A 23 31.13 -2.53 6.12
N ILE A 24 29.91 -1.97 6.10
CA ILE A 24 28.66 -2.70 5.87
C ILE A 24 28.67 -3.33 4.46
N THR A 25 29.10 -2.58 3.45
CA THR A 25 29.18 -3.06 2.06
C THR A 25 30.21 -4.19 1.94
N ALA A 26 31.39 -4.04 2.54
CA ALA A 26 32.41 -5.08 2.54
C ALA A 26 31.92 -6.37 3.22
N ALA A 27 31.22 -6.25 4.35
CA ALA A 27 30.61 -7.39 5.03
C ALA A 27 29.57 -8.09 4.15
N ALA A 28 28.68 -7.34 3.50
CA ALA A 28 27.66 -7.88 2.60
C ALA A 28 28.28 -8.59 1.37
N LEU A 29 29.38 -8.08 0.82
CA LEU A 29 30.07 -8.72 -0.30
C LEU A 29 30.81 -10.01 0.11
N SER A 30 31.23 -10.10 1.38
CA SER A 30 31.91 -11.29 1.90
C SER A 30 30.98 -12.47 2.17
N ASP A 31 29.67 -12.23 2.30
CA ASP A 31 28.64 -13.25 2.49
C ASP A 31 28.19 -13.81 1.13
N PRO A 32 28.52 -15.09 0.79
CA PRO A 32 28.14 -15.67 -0.50
C PRO A 32 26.63 -15.86 -0.68
N ASP A 33 25.86 -15.98 0.41
CA ASP A 33 24.42 -16.28 0.38
C ASP A 33 23.56 -15.01 0.37
N ALA A 34 24.15 -13.86 0.71
CA ALA A 34 23.43 -12.58 0.87
C ALA A 34 24.09 -11.39 0.15
N GLN A 35 24.76 -11.64 -0.98
CA GLN A 35 25.41 -10.58 -1.75
C GLN A 35 24.41 -9.52 -2.21
N PRO A 36 24.80 -8.22 -2.19
CA PRO A 36 23.97 -7.16 -2.74
C PRO A 36 23.78 -7.34 -4.25
N LEU A 37 22.61 -6.94 -4.75
CA LEU A 37 22.33 -6.95 -6.18
C LEU A 37 23.26 -5.97 -6.91
N THR A 38 23.72 -6.37 -8.09
CA THR A 38 24.37 -5.45 -9.03
C THR A 38 23.36 -4.47 -9.61
N ASP A 39 23.83 -3.31 -10.08
CA ASP A 39 22.97 -2.31 -10.73
C ASP A 39 22.19 -2.88 -11.93
N ALA A 40 22.83 -3.78 -12.69
CA ALA A 40 22.20 -4.45 -13.83
C ALA A 40 21.06 -5.39 -13.38
N GLN A 41 21.27 -6.17 -12.32
CA GLN A 41 20.24 -7.04 -11.76
C GLN A 41 19.10 -6.22 -11.16
N LEU A 42 19.42 -5.16 -10.42
CA LEU A 42 18.42 -4.27 -9.82
C LEU A 42 17.56 -3.60 -10.90
N LYS A 43 18.18 -3.12 -11.98
CA LYS A 43 17.47 -2.52 -13.13
C LYS A 43 16.58 -3.53 -13.88
N ALA A 44 16.96 -4.81 -13.88
CA ALA A 44 16.18 -5.88 -14.51
C ALA A 44 14.98 -6.34 -13.66
N MET A 45 14.91 -5.96 -12.38
CA MET A 45 13.79 -6.33 -11.53
C MET A 45 12.48 -5.70 -12.02
N ARG A 46 11.44 -6.53 -12.10
CA ARG A 46 10.08 -6.07 -12.39
C ARG A 46 9.33 -5.91 -11.06
N PRO A 47 8.59 -4.82 -10.85
CA PRO A 47 7.79 -4.66 -9.64
C PRO A 47 6.77 -5.80 -9.54
N MET A 48 6.94 -6.67 -8.55
CA MET A 48 5.98 -7.71 -8.21
C MET A 48 4.91 -7.13 -7.28
N GLY A 49 3.89 -6.53 -7.88
CA GLY A 49 2.63 -6.21 -7.20
C GLY A 49 1.61 -7.34 -7.35
N ARG A 50 0.52 -7.28 -6.56
CA ARG A 50 -0.66 -8.14 -6.81
C ARG A 50 -1.10 -7.97 -8.27
N PRO A 51 -1.39 -9.06 -9.00
CA PRO A 51 -1.93 -8.97 -10.35
C PRO A 51 -3.11 -8.01 -10.40
N ARG A 52 -3.19 -7.18 -11.46
CA ARG A 52 -4.30 -6.25 -11.64
C ARG A 52 -5.60 -7.05 -11.77
N LEU A 53 -6.64 -6.63 -11.05
CA LEU A 53 -7.98 -7.21 -11.23
C LEU A 53 -8.47 -6.89 -12.65
N ALA A 54 -9.04 -7.89 -13.34
CA ALA A 54 -9.60 -7.69 -14.68
C ALA A 54 -10.74 -6.67 -14.69
N ASN A 55 -11.61 -6.73 -13.68
CA ASN A 55 -12.74 -5.83 -13.50
C ASN A 55 -12.72 -5.24 -12.09
N PRO A 56 -11.96 -4.15 -11.85
CA PRO A 56 -11.94 -3.49 -10.55
C PRO A 56 -13.29 -2.80 -10.28
N LYS A 57 -13.62 -2.61 -9.00
CA LYS A 57 -14.76 -1.77 -8.62
C LYS A 57 -14.49 -0.33 -9.08
N ALA A 58 -15.45 0.28 -9.79
CA ALA A 58 -15.38 1.69 -10.13
C ALA A 58 -15.67 2.54 -8.89
N ALA A 59 -14.77 3.47 -8.58
CA ALA A 59 -15.03 4.48 -7.55
C ALA A 59 -15.91 5.56 -8.16
N VAL A 60 -17.11 5.73 -7.60
CA VAL A 60 -18.07 6.76 -8.02
C VAL A 60 -18.41 7.67 -6.84
N THR A 61 -18.57 8.96 -7.12
CA THR A 61 -19.03 9.93 -6.12
C THR A 61 -20.52 10.19 -6.37
N ILE A 62 -21.35 9.81 -5.41
CA ILE A 62 -22.80 10.06 -5.43
C ILE A 62 -23.19 10.82 -4.15
N ARG A 63 -24.24 11.62 -4.22
CA ARG A 63 -24.85 12.27 -3.06
C ARG A 63 -25.99 11.39 -2.56
N LEU A 64 -26.00 11.10 -1.27
CA LEU A 64 -27.07 10.39 -0.58
C LEU A 64 -27.69 11.34 0.43
N ASP A 65 -28.97 11.15 0.74
CA ASP A 65 -29.63 11.87 1.81
C ASP A 65 -28.93 11.61 3.15
N ALA A 66 -28.92 12.62 4.02
CA ALA A 66 -28.12 12.60 5.25
C ALA A 66 -28.61 11.51 6.22
N ASP A 67 -29.92 11.38 6.37
CA ASP A 67 -30.58 10.36 7.19
C ASP A 67 -30.29 8.94 6.67
N LEU A 68 -30.32 8.73 5.35
CA LEU A 68 -29.96 7.48 4.72
C LEU A 68 -28.50 7.12 4.99
N LEU A 69 -27.58 8.07 4.83
CA LEU A 69 -26.16 7.84 5.09
C LEU A 69 -25.90 7.47 6.56
N GLU A 70 -26.59 8.12 7.49
CA GLU A 70 -26.51 7.79 8.92
C GLU A 70 -27.05 6.40 9.22
N ALA A 71 -28.22 6.04 8.68
CA ALA A 71 -28.81 4.71 8.83
C ALA A 71 -27.91 3.61 8.25
N LEU A 72 -27.23 3.87 7.13
CA LEU A 72 -26.27 2.93 6.56
C LEU A 72 -25.04 2.76 7.44
N ARG A 73 -24.48 3.87 7.96
CA ARG A 73 -23.29 3.83 8.85
C ARG A 73 -23.58 3.18 10.20
N SER A 74 -24.78 3.37 10.75
CA SER A 74 -25.17 2.79 12.05
C SER A 74 -25.25 1.26 12.01
N ASN A 75 -25.42 0.67 10.82
CA ASN A 75 -25.34 -0.76 10.58
C ASN A 75 -23.92 -1.34 10.82
N GLY A 76 -22.92 -0.50 11.07
CA GLY A 76 -21.58 -0.90 11.48
C GLY A 76 -20.63 -1.19 10.33
N GLN A 77 -19.51 -1.85 10.64
CA GLN A 77 -18.43 -2.09 9.68
C GLN A 77 -18.95 -2.84 8.43
N GLY A 78 -18.46 -2.45 7.26
CA GLY A 78 -18.83 -3.07 5.98
C GLY A 78 -20.18 -2.62 5.40
N TRP A 79 -20.79 -1.54 5.90
CA TRP A 79 -22.04 -1.01 5.34
C TRP A 79 -21.97 -0.72 3.84
N GLN A 80 -20.84 -0.22 3.32
CA GLN A 80 -20.64 0.01 1.89
C GLN A 80 -20.70 -1.30 1.07
N THR A 81 -20.18 -2.39 1.61
CA THR A 81 -20.26 -3.72 0.97
C THR A 81 -21.71 -4.19 0.91
N ARG A 82 -22.49 -3.96 1.97
CA ARG A 82 -23.93 -4.29 2.00
C ARG A 82 -24.74 -3.44 1.03
N VAL A 83 -24.47 -2.14 0.94
CA VAL A 83 -25.08 -1.26 -0.08
C VAL A 83 -24.78 -1.75 -1.49
N ASN A 84 -23.52 -2.09 -1.78
CA ASN A 84 -23.17 -2.62 -3.09
C ASN A 84 -23.90 -3.94 -3.39
N ALA A 85 -24.08 -4.82 -2.40
CA ALA A 85 -24.83 -6.06 -2.57
C ALA A 85 -26.31 -5.80 -2.87
N LEU A 86 -26.93 -4.86 -2.15
CA LEU A 86 -28.32 -4.43 -2.38
C LEU A 86 -28.50 -3.86 -3.79
N LEU A 87 -27.57 -3.02 -4.26
CA LEU A 87 -27.64 -2.47 -5.62
C LEU A 87 -27.50 -3.56 -6.69
N ARG A 88 -26.62 -4.55 -6.48
CA ARG A 88 -26.53 -5.71 -7.40
C ARG A 88 -27.83 -6.50 -7.44
N ASP A 89 -28.43 -6.75 -6.28
CA ASP A 89 -29.70 -7.46 -6.18
C ASP A 89 -30.83 -6.70 -6.88
N ALA A 90 -30.93 -5.39 -6.66
CA ALA A 90 -31.94 -4.55 -7.27
C ALA A 90 -31.83 -4.50 -8.79
N VAL A 91 -30.61 -4.42 -9.34
CA VAL A 91 -30.36 -4.51 -10.79
C VAL A 91 -30.69 -5.90 -11.34
N ALA A 92 -30.31 -6.96 -10.64
CA ALA A 92 -30.62 -8.34 -11.07
C ALA A 92 -32.12 -8.61 -11.14
N HIS A 93 -32.90 -7.99 -10.25
CA HIS A 93 -34.35 -8.10 -10.21
C HIS A 93 -35.10 -7.00 -10.99
N GLY A 94 -34.38 -6.13 -11.73
CA GLY A 94 -34.99 -5.07 -12.56
C GLY A 94 -35.74 -3.99 -11.78
N LYS A 95 -35.40 -3.78 -10.52
CA LYS A 95 -35.98 -2.71 -9.68
C LYS A 95 -35.34 -1.34 -9.98
N ILE A 96 -34.20 -1.36 -10.67
CA ILE A 96 -33.41 -0.26 -11.23
C ILE A 96 -32.65 -0.81 -12.44
#